data_AF-A0A167UZ54-F1
#
_entry.id   AF-A0A167UZ54-F1
#
_cell.length_a   1.000
_cell.length_b   1.000
_cell.length_c   1.000
_cell.angle_alpha   90.00
_cell.angle_beta   90.00
_cell.angle_gamma   90.00
#
_symmetry.space_group_name_H-M   'P 1'
#
loop_
_entity.id
_entity.type
_entity.pdbx_description
1 polymer ?
#
loop_
_entity_poly.entity_id
_entity_poly.type
_entity_poly.pdbx_seq_one_letter_code
_entity_poly.pdbx_strand_id
1 'polypeptide(L)'
;MYEADSPAPLQTTSGATIMRPTNYLMLERKQNPIKGQYAIDPSISIPQSLLPLLPAGTKESDRKNVMLKSAKKIDVDIALLNPRHPMGKPTTLTLESTHGSVNLQLRTTPADPLRRAPFNATITATYGSATIWLPADFQGLVSIYTLYGSVKISNKFLEHVTLRHEAEHTERLFVGDLTALSEQDSNFRDEVYVSAQHGVVRVCFLDEEDQHKKRFFVRMFGR
;
A
#
# COMPACT_ATOMS: atom_id res chain seq x y z
N MET A 1 24.98 -20.08 53.52
CA MET A 1 23.69 -19.76 52.87
C MET A 1 24.04 -19.05 51.57
N TYR A 2 23.81 -19.68 50.43
CA TYR A 2 24.09 -19.12 49.11
C TYR A 2 22.73 -18.82 48.47
N GLU A 3 22.42 -17.54 48.24
CA GLU A 3 21.26 -17.13 47.47
C GLU A 3 21.49 -17.47 45.99
N ALA A 4 20.59 -18.28 45.45
CA ALA A 4 20.58 -18.62 44.03
C ALA A 4 19.88 -17.49 43.27
N ASP A 5 20.64 -16.73 42.50
CA ASP A 5 20.14 -15.77 41.53
C ASP A 5 19.27 -16.50 40.49
N SER A 6 18.00 -16.13 40.43
CA SER A 6 17.05 -16.67 39.45
C SER A 6 17.31 -16.03 38.08
N PRO A 7 17.47 -16.79 36.99
CA PRO A 7 17.64 -16.18 35.67
C PRO A 7 16.32 -15.54 35.21
N ALA A 8 16.42 -14.29 34.79
CA ALA A 8 15.32 -13.54 34.19
C ALA A 8 14.72 -14.28 32.98
N PRO A 9 13.39 -14.25 32.77
CA PRO A 9 12.78 -14.90 31.63
C PRO A 9 13.23 -14.23 30.32
N LEU A 10 13.76 -15.06 29.41
CA LEU A 10 14.07 -14.70 28.04
C LEU A 10 12.84 -14.05 27.40
N GLN A 11 12.98 -12.78 27.02
CA GLN A 11 11.99 -12.07 26.22
C GLN A 11 11.79 -12.84 24.91
N THR A 12 10.61 -13.44 24.76
CA THR A 12 10.12 -14.00 23.51
C THR A 12 10.07 -12.88 22.46
N THR A 13 11.12 -12.79 21.64
CA THR A 13 11.07 -12.07 20.37
C THR A 13 9.96 -12.68 19.53
N SER A 14 8.92 -11.90 19.26
CA SER A 14 7.80 -12.31 18.40
C SER A 14 8.35 -12.88 17.09
N GLY A 15 7.99 -14.11 16.76
CA GLY A 15 8.45 -14.77 15.53
C GLY A 15 8.14 -13.89 14.32
N ALA A 16 9.17 -13.39 13.65
CA ALA A 16 9.04 -12.74 12.36
C ALA A 16 8.52 -13.78 11.38
N THR A 17 7.24 -13.69 10.99
CA THR A 17 6.68 -14.50 9.91
C THR A 17 7.51 -14.25 8.65
N ILE A 18 8.25 -15.27 8.22
CA ILE A 18 9.02 -15.19 6.97
C ILE A 18 8.02 -15.25 5.81
N MET A 19 7.68 -14.08 5.27
CA MET A 19 6.85 -13.96 4.07
C MET A 19 7.66 -14.35 2.85
N ARG A 20 7.21 -15.34 2.09
CA ARG A 20 7.87 -15.73 0.83
C ARG A 20 7.58 -14.68 -0.25
N PRO A 21 8.61 -14.03 -0.83
CA PRO A 21 8.40 -13.06 -1.89
C PRO A 21 7.81 -13.70 -3.15
N THR A 22 6.95 -12.96 -3.84
CA THR A 22 6.35 -13.37 -5.12
C THR A 22 6.22 -12.18 -6.06
N ASN A 23 5.81 -12.45 -7.29
CA ASN A 23 5.34 -11.46 -8.24
C ASN A 23 4.00 -11.92 -8.85
N TYR A 24 3.31 -11.05 -9.58
CA TYR A 24 2.07 -11.37 -10.31
C TYR A 24 0.98 -12.04 -9.45
N LEU A 25 0.78 -11.55 -8.23
CA LEU A 25 -0.24 -12.04 -7.32
C LEU A 25 -1.63 -11.63 -7.83
N MET A 26 -2.46 -12.62 -8.18
CA MET A 26 -3.85 -12.38 -8.58
C MET A 26 -4.81 -13.15 -7.68
N LEU A 27 -5.68 -12.44 -6.97
CA LEU A 27 -6.72 -13.03 -6.13
C LEU A 27 -8.06 -12.38 -6.49
N GLU A 28 -9.01 -13.18 -6.94
CA GLU A 28 -10.39 -12.75 -7.20
C GLU A 28 -11.37 -13.57 -6.36
N ARG A 29 -12.20 -12.91 -5.56
CA ARG A 29 -13.16 -13.56 -4.65
C ARG A 29 -14.54 -12.93 -4.73
N LYS A 30 -15.51 -13.66 -5.28
CA LYS A 30 -16.89 -13.16 -5.47
C LYS A 30 -17.64 -12.86 -4.17
N GLN A 31 -17.43 -13.64 -3.10
CA GLN A 31 -18.20 -13.49 -1.86
C GLN A 31 -17.35 -13.51 -0.60
N ASN A 32 -16.02 -13.63 -0.74
CA ASN A 32 -15.12 -13.81 0.39
C ASN A 32 -14.17 -12.62 0.50
N PRO A 33 -13.88 -12.15 1.72
CA PRO A 33 -12.89 -11.10 1.93
C PRO A 33 -11.50 -11.60 1.53
N ILE A 34 -10.62 -10.67 1.18
CA ILE A 34 -9.19 -10.92 1.00
C ILE A 34 -8.48 -10.32 2.21
N LYS A 35 -7.71 -11.14 2.92
CA LYS A 35 -6.90 -10.72 4.06
C LYS A 35 -5.51 -11.35 3.93
N GLY A 36 -4.49 -10.67 4.43
CA GLY A 36 -3.16 -11.26 4.54
C GLY A 36 -2.02 -10.27 4.41
N GLN A 37 -0.81 -10.80 4.52
CA GLN A 37 0.43 -10.07 4.31
C GLN A 37 1.13 -10.66 3.08
N TYR A 38 1.60 -9.81 2.17
CA TYR A 38 2.27 -10.24 0.93
C TYR A 38 3.60 -9.52 0.73
N ALA A 39 4.65 -10.26 0.37
CA ALA A 39 5.94 -9.70 -0.03
C ALA A 39 6.02 -9.74 -1.56
N ILE A 40 6.21 -8.58 -2.18
CA ILE A 40 6.23 -8.44 -3.64
C ILE A 40 7.64 -8.05 -4.07
N ASP A 41 8.28 -8.94 -4.82
CA ASP A 41 9.56 -8.67 -5.47
C ASP A 41 9.32 -8.63 -6.99
N PRO A 42 9.31 -7.43 -7.60
CA PRO A 42 9.01 -7.28 -9.02
C PRO A 42 10.10 -7.87 -9.93
N SER A 43 11.27 -8.22 -9.39
CA SER A 43 12.36 -8.88 -10.13
C SER A 43 12.22 -10.41 -10.21
N ILE A 44 11.25 -11.00 -9.51
CA ILE A 44 10.95 -12.43 -9.65
C ILE A 44 10.27 -12.70 -11.00
N SER A 45 10.92 -13.52 -11.81
CA SER A 45 10.33 -14.09 -13.02
C SER A 45 9.56 -15.37 -12.68
N ILE A 46 8.33 -15.47 -13.19
CA ILE A 46 7.46 -16.63 -13.01
C ILE A 46 7.21 -17.24 -14.40
N PRO A 47 7.40 -18.56 -14.58
CA PRO A 47 7.08 -19.24 -15.83
C PRO A 47 5.64 -18.96 -16.28
N GLN A 48 5.45 -18.69 -17.57
CA GLN A 48 4.13 -18.32 -18.12
C GLN A 48 3.07 -19.40 -17.87
N SER A 49 3.46 -20.67 -17.80
CA SER A 49 2.57 -21.80 -17.46
C SER A 49 2.01 -21.76 -16.04
N LEU A 50 2.62 -20.99 -15.13
CA LEU A 50 2.18 -20.81 -13.75
C LEU A 50 1.44 -19.47 -13.55
N LEU A 51 1.45 -18.60 -14.55
CA LEU A 51 0.76 -17.34 -14.48
C LEU A 51 -0.74 -17.52 -14.76
N PRO A 52 -1.61 -16.78 -14.05
CA PRO A 52 -3.02 -16.76 -14.39
C PRO A 52 -3.23 -16.28 -15.83
N LEU A 53 -4.23 -16.85 -16.51
CA LEU A 53 -4.64 -16.40 -17.83
C LEU A 53 -5.12 -14.97 -17.77
N LEU A 54 -4.68 -14.17 -18.73
CA LEU A 54 -5.13 -12.80 -18.89
C LEU A 54 -6.49 -12.78 -19.62
N PRO A 55 -7.35 -11.78 -19.33
CA PRO A 55 -8.57 -11.56 -20.11
C PRO A 55 -8.27 -11.37 -21.60
N ALA A 56 -9.20 -11.79 -22.46
CA ALA A 56 -9.07 -11.61 -23.90
C ALA A 56 -8.82 -10.14 -24.26
N GLY A 57 -7.84 -9.89 -25.13
CA GLY A 57 -7.46 -8.55 -25.58
C GLY A 57 -6.49 -7.79 -24.67
N THR A 58 -6.09 -8.35 -23.53
CA THR A 58 -5.04 -7.76 -22.68
C THR A 58 -3.67 -8.34 -23.02
N LYS A 59 -2.62 -7.50 -23.01
CA LYS A 59 -1.26 -7.93 -23.34
C LYS A 59 -0.50 -8.32 -22.07
N GLU A 60 0.50 -9.19 -22.20
CA GLU A 60 1.41 -9.52 -21.09
C GLU A 60 2.15 -8.29 -20.54
N SER A 61 2.36 -7.25 -21.37
CA SER A 61 2.91 -5.96 -20.93
C SER A 61 2.07 -5.29 -19.83
N ASP A 62 0.76 -5.52 -19.85
CA ASP A 62 -0.23 -4.85 -19.01
C ASP A 62 -0.50 -5.62 -17.71
N ARG A 63 0.08 -6.83 -17.58
CA ARG A 63 -0.05 -7.67 -16.41
C ARG A 63 0.44 -6.94 -15.16
N LYS A 64 -0.44 -6.83 -14.18
CA LYS A 64 -0.17 -6.17 -12.90
C LYS A 64 0.66 -7.07 -11.97
N ASN A 65 1.52 -6.47 -11.16
CA ASN A 65 2.29 -7.21 -10.16
C ASN A 65 1.39 -7.72 -9.02
N VAL A 66 0.35 -6.95 -8.67
CA VAL A 66 -0.70 -7.36 -7.74
C VAL A 66 -2.07 -6.94 -8.28
N MET A 67 -3.02 -7.87 -8.27
CA MET A 67 -4.42 -7.67 -8.62
C MET A 67 -5.31 -8.38 -7.59
N LEU A 68 -5.95 -7.63 -6.70
CA LEU A 68 -6.87 -8.14 -5.69
C LEU A 68 -8.28 -7.63 -5.96
N LYS A 69 -9.22 -8.52 -6.25
CA LYS A 69 -10.62 -8.17 -6.49
C LYS A 69 -11.54 -8.94 -5.55
N SER A 70 -12.44 -8.24 -4.88
CA SER A 70 -13.45 -8.90 -4.05
C SER A 70 -14.76 -8.12 -4.04
N ALA A 71 -15.90 -8.80 -3.93
CA ALA A 71 -17.15 -8.08 -3.61
C ALA A 71 -17.21 -7.67 -2.12
N LYS A 72 -16.31 -8.18 -1.28
CA LYS A 72 -16.23 -7.96 0.16
C LYS A 72 -14.92 -7.22 0.52
N LYS A 73 -14.67 -7.08 1.82
CA LYS A 73 -13.50 -6.37 2.35
C LYS A 73 -12.18 -6.90 1.81
N ILE A 74 -11.28 -6.00 1.45
CA ILE A 74 -9.86 -6.28 1.22
C ILE A 74 -9.06 -5.60 2.34
N ASP A 75 -8.26 -6.37 3.07
CA ASP A 75 -7.48 -5.91 4.22
C ASP A 75 -6.08 -6.52 4.17
N VAL A 76 -5.15 -5.79 3.58
CA VAL A 76 -3.84 -6.34 3.22
C VAL A 76 -2.70 -5.41 3.61
N ASP A 77 -1.59 -6.06 3.91
CA ASP A 77 -0.31 -5.43 4.20
C ASP A 77 0.71 -5.96 3.17
N ILE A 78 1.22 -5.05 2.36
CA ILE A 78 2.10 -5.36 1.24
C ILE A 78 3.47 -4.77 1.52
N ALA A 79 4.48 -5.63 1.56
CA ALA A 79 5.88 -5.25 1.55
C ALA A 79 6.41 -5.28 0.12
N LEU A 80 6.68 -4.11 -0.45
CA LEU A 80 7.40 -3.96 -1.71
C LEU A 80 8.89 -4.09 -1.47
N LEU A 81 9.49 -5.11 -2.06
CA LEU A 81 10.93 -5.36 -2.00
C LEU A 81 11.63 -4.65 -3.15
N ASN A 82 12.83 -4.15 -2.88
CA ASN A 82 13.66 -3.56 -3.93
C ASN A 82 13.99 -4.61 -5.00
N PRO A 83 13.84 -4.29 -6.28
CA PRO A 83 14.23 -5.21 -7.33
C PRO A 83 15.75 -5.40 -7.33
N ARG A 84 16.18 -6.58 -7.74
CA ARG A 84 17.60 -6.90 -7.90
C ARG A 84 18.27 -6.16 -9.07
N HIS A 85 17.45 -5.61 -9.97
CA HIS A 85 17.87 -4.95 -11.20
C HIS A 85 16.95 -3.73 -11.43
N PRO A 86 17.41 -2.65 -12.10
CA PRO A 86 16.53 -1.56 -12.48
C PRO A 86 15.33 -2.07 -13.28
N MET A 87 14.13 -1.80 -12.78
CA MET A 87 12.91 -2.13 -13.49
C MET A 87 12.59 -0.99 -14.45
N GLY A 88 12.41 -1.31 -15.74
CA GLY A 88 12.00 -0.31 -16.75
C GLY A 88 10.54 0.17 -16.61
N LYS A 89 9.81 -0.30 -15.59
CA LYS A 89 8.44 0.09 -15.27
C LYS A 89 8.18 0.03 -13.76
N PRO A 90 7.25 0.84 -13.23
CA PRO A 90 6.87 0.80 -11.83
C PRO A 90 6.18 -0.51 -11.44
N THR A 91 6.28 -0.86 -10.16
CA THR A 91 5.54 -2.00 -9.59
C THR A 91 4.07 -1.64 -9.45
N THR A 92 3.19 -2.40 -10.08
CA THR A 92 1.76 -2.06 -10.16
C THR A 92 0.90 -2.86 -9.19
N LEU A 93 0.12 -2.15 -8.37
CA LEU A 93 -0.81 -2.70 -7.39
C LEU A 93 -2.23 -2.25 -7.71
N THR A 94 -3.17 -3.19 -7.84
CA THR A 94 -4.58 -2.88 -8.07
C THR A 94 -5.45 -3.65 -7.07
N LEU A 95 -6.22 -2.92 -6.27
CA LEU A 95 -7.12 -3.46 -5.26
C LEU A 95 -8.52 -2.88 -5.49
N GLU A 96 -9.50 -3.74 -5.74
CA GLU A 96 -10.86 -3.33 -6.09
C GLU A 96 -11.89 -4.05 -5.23
N SER A 97 -12.81 -3.28 -4.65
CA SER A 97 -13.94 -3.81 -3.91
C SER A 97 -15.28 -3.16 -4.26
N THR A 98 -16.32 -3.98 -4.43
CA THR A 98 -17.67 -3.47 -4.71
C THR A 98 -18.44 -3.11 -3.44
N HIS A 99 -18.57 -4.01 -2.46
CA HIS A 99 -19.40 -3.79 -1.25
C HIS A 99 -18.62 -3.83 0.07
N GLY A 100 -17.29 -3.91 0.00
CA GLY A 100 -16.42 -3.87 1.17
C GLY A 100 -15.46 -2.69 1.12
N SER A 101 -14.86 -2.38 2.26
CA SER A 101 -13.74 -1.43 2.31
C SER A 101 -12.47 -2.07 1.77
N VAL A 102 -11.58 -1.24 1.23
CA VAL A 102 -10.22 -1.61 0.87
C VAL A 102 -9.25 -0.91 1.81
N ASN A 103 -8.45 -1.70 2.53
CA ASN A 103 -7.43 -1.25 3.45
C ASN A 103 -6.08 -1.77 2.93
N LEU A 104 -5.18 -0.86 2.56
CA LEU A 104 -3.83 -1.18 2.12
C LEU A 104 -2.80 -0.54 3.04
N GLN A 105 -2.04 -1.37 3.75
CA GLN A 105 -0.78 -0.95 4.37
C GLN A 105 0.36 -1.23 3.39
N LEU A 106 1.05 -0.19 2.96
CA LEU A 106 2.15 -0.31 2.03
C LEU A 106 3.46 -0.04 2.75
N ARG A 107 4.32 -1.06 2.78
CA ARG A 107 5.70 -0.97 3.25
C ARG A 107 6.63 -1.01 2.05
N THR A 108 7.59 -0.12 2.04
CA THR A 108 8.80 -0.25 1.22
C THR A 108 9.91 -0.76 2.11
N THR A 109 10.74 -1.67 1.60
CA THR A 109 12.01 -1.95 2.29
C THR A 109 12.85 -0.67 2.29
N PRO A 110 13.44 -0.25 3.43
CA PRO A 110 14.31 0.92 3.46
C PRO A 110 15.42 0.71 2.44
N ALA A 111 15.30 1.42 1.33
CA ALA A 111 16.12 1.23 0.17
C ALA A 111 17.32 2.15 0.24
N ASP A 112 18.45 1.66 -0.27
CA ASP A 112 19.39 2.53 -0.97
C ASP A 112 18.55 3.46 -1.90
N PRO A 113 18.54 4.79 -1.70
CA PRO A 113 17.73 5.71 -2.48
C PRO A 113 17.92 5.57 -3.99
N LEU A 114 19.07 5.02 -4.41
CA LEU A 114 19.43 4.76 -5.80
C LEU A 114 18.74 3.52 -6.40
N ARG A 115 18.12 2.67 -5.57
CA ARG A 115 17.54 1.38 -5.99
C ARG A 115 16.06 1.21 -5.64
N ARG A 116 15.43 2.25 -5.07
CA ARG A 116 14.00 2.26 -4.79
C ARG A 116 13.26 2.28 -6.13
N ALA A 117 12.54 1.20 -6.43
CA ALA A 117 11.70 1.16 -7.62
C ALA A 117 10.39 1.92 -7.35
N PRO A 118 9.94 2.76 -8.30
CA PRO A 118 8.64 3.40 -8.18
C PRO A 118 7.52 2.37 -8.18
N PHE A 119 6.39 2.74 -7.59
CA PHE A 119 5.18 1.94 -7.63
C PHE A 119 3.95 2.75 -8.03
N ASN A 120 3.01 2.06 -8.68
CA ASN A 120 1.72 2.61 -9.05
C ASN A 120 0.62 1.81 -8.33
N ALA A 121 -0.06 2.44 -7.37
CA ALA A 121 -1.13 1.82 -6.60
C ALA A 121 -2.50 2.39 -7.02
N THR A 122 -3.46 1.51 -7.28
CA THR A 122 -4.85 1.85 -7.59
C THR A 122 -5.76 1.13 -6.59
N ILE A 123 -6.52 1.89 -5.83
CA ILE A 123 -7.41 1.40 -4.78
C ILE A 123 -8.81 1.94 -5.06
N THR A 124 -9.78 1.04 -5.25
CA THR A 124 -11.15 1.43 -5.57
C THR A 124 -12.15 0.73 -4.64
N ALA A 125 -13.10 1.49 -4.10
CA ALA A 125 -14.21 0.98 -3.31
C ALA A 125 -15.55 1.59 -3.78
N THR A 126 -16.50 0.79 -4.27
CA THR A 126 -17.78 1.34 -4.75
C THR A 126 -18.71 1.73 -3.59
N TYR A 127 -19.07 0.76 -2.76
CA TYR A 127 -19.95 0.92 -1.59
C TYR A 127 -19.20 0.61 -0.30
N GLY A 128 -18.08 1.29 -0.11
CA GLY A 128 -17.18 1.09 1.02
C GLY A 128 -16.17 2.20 1.12
N SER A 129 -15.28 2.10 2.11
CA SER A 129 -14.20 3.06 2.30
C SER A 129 -12.92 2.56 1.65
N ALA A 130 -12.10 3.48 1.14
CA ALA A 130 -10.76 3.18 0.65
C ALA A 130 -9.75 3.83 1.59
N THR A 131 -8.87 3.05 2.21
CA THR A 131 -7.83 3.53 3.11
C THR A 131 -6.48 3.04 2.65
N ILE A 132 -5.53 3.96 2.50
CA ILE A 132 -4.14 3.67 2.21
C ILE A 132 -3.24 4.25 3.30
N TRP A 133 -2.31 3.43 3.76
CA TRP A 133 -1.18 3.84 4.58
C TRP A 133 0.08 3.72 3.74
N LEU A 134 0.66 4.88 3.40
CA LEU A 134 1.85 4.99 2.57
C LEU A 134 3.13 4.96 3.41
N PRO A 135 4.25 4.48 2.88
CA PRO A 135 5.52 4.58 3.59
C PRO A 135 5.94 6.05 3.75
N ALA A 136 6.68 6.35 4.83
CA ALA A 136 7.10 7.72 5.14
C ALA A 136 8.08 8.31 4.11
N ASP A 137 8.69 7.46 3.28
CA ASP A 137 9.58 7.84 2.19
C ASP A 137 8.85 8.07 0.85
N PHE A 138 7.51 8.02 0.84
CA PHE A 138 6.71 8.22 -0.36
C PHE A 138 6.99 9.59 -0.99
N GLN A 139 7.27 9.59 -2.29
CA GLN A 139 7.44 10.80 -3.08
C GLN A 139 6.76 10.62 -4.43
N GLY A 140 5.73 11.43 -4.68
CA GLY A 140 4.97 11.32 -5.91
C GLY A 140 3.55 11.85 -5.82
N LEU A 141 2.71 11.42 -6.77
CA LEU A 141 1.38 11.94 -6.97
C LEU A 141 0.34 11.05 -6.28
N VAL A 142 -0.56 11.67 -5.53
CA VAL A 142 -1.77 11.04 -4.98
C VAL A 142 -2.99 11.70 -5.61
N SER A 143 -3.76 10.92 -6.36
CA SER A 143 -5.06 11.30 -6.90
C SER A 143 -6.15 10.64 -6.07
N ILE A 144 -7.07 11.45 -5.55
CA ILE A 144 -8.16 11.04 -4.69
C ILE A 144 -9.47 11.37 -5.39
N TYR A 145 -10.39 10.42 -5.42
CA TYR A 145 -11.72 10.65 -6.00
C TYR A 145 -12.84 10.20 -5.06
N THR A 146 -13.87 11.03 -4.90
CA THR A 146 -15.09 10.65 -4.19
C THR A 146 -16.34 11.31 -4.77
N LEU A 147 -17.34 10.51 -5.13
CA LEU A 147 -18.59 11.03 -5.71
C LEU A 147 -19.59 11.45 -4.62
N TYR A 148 -19.96 10.53 -3.74
CA TYR A 148 -20.93 10.71 -2.66
C TYR A 148 -20.32 10.31 -1.32
N GLY A 149 -19.26 11.02 -0.94
CA GLY A 149 -18.41 10.62 0.17
C GLY A 149 -17.60 11.77 0.73
N SER A 150 -16.56 11.42 1.49
CA SER A 150 -15.64 12.41 2.06
C SER A 150 -14.20 11.94 1.96
N VAL A 151 -13.30 12.91 1.87
CA VAL A 151 -11.85 12.67 1.93
C VAL A 151 -11.35 13.00 3.33
N LYS A 152 -10.47 12.16 3.88
CA LYS A 152 -9.79 12.36 5.15
C LYS A 152 -8.30 12.11 4.97
N ILE A 153 -7.51 13.15 5.12
CA ILE A 153 -6.06 13.11 4.97
C ILE A 153 -5.46 13.44 6.33
N SER A 154 -4.43 12.71 6.76
CA SER A 154 -3.80 13.04 8.04
C SER A 154 -3.03 14.35 7.95
N ASN A 155 -2.97 15.08 9.07
CA ASN A 155 -2.22 16.34 9.15
C ASN A 155 -0.75 16.14 8.81
N LYS A 156 -0.15 15.05 9.32
CA LYS A 156 1.24 14.70 9.03
C LYS A 156 1.47 14.44 7.55
N PHE A 157 0.52 13.80 6.86
CA PHE A 157 0.61 13.64 5.41
C PHE A 157 0.55 15.00 4.70
N LEU A 158 -0.37 15.89 5.11
CA LEU A 158 -0.49 17.23 4.54
C LEU A 158 0.76 18.10 4.74
N GLU A 159 1.51 17.91 5.82
CA GLU A 159 2.80 18.61 6.05
C GLU A 159 3.84 18.29 4.96
N HIS A 160 3.72 17.16 4.26
CA HIS A 160 4.63 16.74 3.20
C HIS A 160 4.10 17.05 1.78
N VAL A 161 2.89 17.62 1.69
CA VAL A 161 2.27 17.99 0.42
C VAL A 161 2.83 19.33 -0.04
N THR A 162 3.40 19.36 -1.24
CA THR A 162 3.95 20.58 -1.84
C THR A 162 3.02 21.19 -2.88
N LEU A 163 2.17 20.38 -3.51
CA LEU A 163 1.15 20.86 -4.46
C LEU A 163 -0.20 20.22 -4.15
N ARG A 164 -1.27 21.02 -4.19
CA ARG A 164 -2.64 20.56 -3.98
C ARG A 164 -3.55 21.22 -4.99
N HIS A 165 -4.25 20.40 -5.76
CA HIS A 165 -5.27 20.82 -6.72
C HIS A 165 -6.58 20.10 -6.43
N GLU A 166 -7.69 20.81 -6.59
CA GLU A 166 -9.03 20.27 -6.43
C GLU A 166 -9.87 20.65 -7.65
N ALA A 167 -10.47 19.65 -8.29
CA ALA A 167 -11.36 19.83 -9.43
C ALA A 167 -12.34 18.66 -9.48
N GLU A 168 -13.63 18.94 -9.64
CA GLU A 168 -14.70 17.97 -9.93
C GLU A 168 -14.55 16.62 -9.19
N HIS A 169 -14.87 16.59 -7.89
CA HIS A 169 -14.81 15.39 -7.04
C HIS A 169 -13.42 14.74 -6.91
N THR A 170 -12.40 15.38 -7.48
CA THR A 170 -11.03 14.88 -7.54
C THR A 170 -10.11 15.85 -6.83
N GLU A 171 -9.27 15.30 -5.97
CA GLU A 171 -8.21 16.01 -5.29
C GLU A 171 -6.87 15.39 -5.70
N ARG A 172 -5.93 16.21 -6.17
CA ARG A 172 -4.59 15.80 -6.58
C ARG A 172 -3.56 16.44 -5.67
N LEU A 173 -2.74 15.61 -5.05
CA LEU A 173 -1.71 16.00 -4.11
C LEU A 173 -0.36 15.53 -4.61
N PHE A 174 0.63 16.41 -4.64
CA PHE A 174 2.01 16.03 -4.83
C PHE A 174 2.73 16.04 -3.49
N VAL A 175 3.41 14.94 -3.17
CA VAL A 175 4.22 14.77 -1.96
C VAL A 175 5.71 14.73 -2.34
N GLY A 176 6.52 15.54 -1.67
CA GLY A 176 7.96 15.65 -1.91
C GLY A 176 8.36 16.89 -2.71
N ASP A 177 9.63 16.95 -3.11
CA ASP A 177 10.20 18.17 -3.69
C ASP A 177 9.87 18.33 -5.19
N LEU A 178 9.17 19.42 -5.52
CA LEU A 178 8.84 19.80 -6.90
C LEU A 178 10.06 20.21 -7.72
N THR A 179 11.13 20.71 -7.10
CA THR A 179 12.33 21.16 -7.82
C THR A 179 13.11 20.00 -8.42
N ALA A 180 12.88 18.79 -7.90
CA ALA A 180 13.39 17.53 -8.43
C ALA A 180 12.49 16.95 -9.54
N LEU A 181 11.48 17.67 -10.02
CA LEU A 181 10.70 17.29 -11.20
C LEU A 181 11.37 17.80 -12.47
N SER A 182 11.89 16.87 -13.27
CA SER A 182 12.13 17.12 -14.69
C SER A 182 10.98 16.50 -15.49
N GLU A 183 10.55 17.13 -16.58
CA GLU A 183 9.52 16.58 -17.47
C GLU A 183 9.93 15.19 -18.03
N GLN A 184 11.23 14.93 -18.07
CA GLN A 184 11.85 13.69 -18.57
C GLN A 184 11.86 12.57 -17.53
N ASP A 185 11.74 12.88 -16.23
CA ASP A 185 11.78 11.92 -15.10
C ASP A 185 10.40 11.54 -14.56
N SER A 186 9.32 11.99 -15.21
CA SER A 186 7.93 11.76 -14.80
C SER A 186 7.58 10.28 -14.59
N ASN A 187 8.24 9.36 -15.29
CA ASN A 187 7.99 7.91 -15.21
C ASN A 187 8.65 7.19 -14.02
N PHE A 188 9.46 7.89 -13.20
CA PHE A 188 10.26 7.26 -12.14
C PHE A 188 9.78 7.54 -10.71
N ARG A 189 8.59 8.14 -10.54
CA ARG A 189 8.02 8.46 -9.23
C ARG A 189 6.85 7.57 -8.86
N ASP A 190 6.48 7.59 -7.59
CA ASP A 190 5.33 6.83 -7.13
C ASP A 190 4.03 7.49 -7.56
N GLU A 191 3.04 6.69 -7.90
CA GLU A 191 1.70 7.15 -8.23
C GLU A 191 0.67 6.37 -7.44
N VAL A 192 -0.29 7.10 -6.86
CA VAL A 192 -1.35 6.52 -6.06
C VAL A 192 -2.67 7.11 -6.54
N TYR A 193 -3.60 6.22 -6.89
CA TYR A 193 -4.99 6.57 -7.13
C TYR A 193 -5.87 5.87 -6.09
N VAL A 194 -6.65 6.63 -5.34
CA VAL A 194 -7.58 6.10 -4.33
C VAL A 194 -8.96 6.67 -4.60
N SER A 195 -9.95 5.79 -4.73
CA SER A 195 -11.33 6.20 -4.94
C SER A 195 -12.34 5.47 -4.08
N ALA A 196 -13.34 6.22 -3.64
CA ALA A 196 -14.54 5.67 -3.02
C ALA A 196 -15.79 6.34 -3.61
N GLN A 197 -16.73 5.59 -4.18
CA GLN A 197 -17.93 6.21 -4.76
C GLN A 197 -18.94 6.61 -3.68
N HIS A 198 -19.23 5.71 -2.74
CA HIS A 198 -20.14 5.92 -1.61
C HIS A 198 -19.43 5.57 -0.30
N GLY A 199 -18.50 6.41 0.13
CA GLY A 199 -17.75 6.12 1.34
C GLY A 199 -16.72 7.17 1.70
N VAL A 200 -15.71 6.75 2.45
CA VAL A 200 -14.64 7.64 2.91
C VAL A 200 -13.34 7.20 2.26
N VAL A 201 -12.63 8.15 1.65
CA VAL A 201 -11.23 7.96 1.28
C VAL A 201 -10.34 8.43 2.43
N ARG A 202 -9.38 7.59 2.83
CA ARG A 202 -8.39 7.91 3.87
C ARG A 202 -6.98 7.75 3.35
N VAL A 203 -6.17 8.78 3.50
CA VAL A 203 -4.74 8.78 3.12
C VAL A 203 -3.92 9.18 4.35
N CYS A 204 -2.98 8.33 4.74
CA CYS A 204 -2.12 8.51 5.90
C CYS A 204 -0.71 7.96 5.62
N PHE A 205 0.28 8.36 6.42
CA PHE A 205 1.52 7.60 6.51
C PHE A 205 1.37 6.37 7.42
N LEU A 206 2.15 5.32 7.16
CA LEU A 206 2.11 4.05 7.87
C LEU A 206 2.52 4.17 9.34
N ASP A 207 3.49 5.02 9.64
CA ASP A 207 3.97 5.22 11.01
C ASP A 207 2.94 5.93 11.93
N GLU A 208 1.88 6.50 11.35
CA GLU A 208 0.73 7.03 12.10
C GLU A 208 -0.23 5.93 12.56
N GLU A 209 -0.25 4.77 11.91
CA GLU A 209 -1.10 3.65 12.31
C GLU A 209 -0.59 3.02 13.62
N ASP A 210 0.72 2.86 13.74
CA ASP A 210 1.38 2.31 14.93
C ASP A 210 1.11 3.17 16.17
N GLN A 211 1.00 4.49 15.99
CA GLN A 211 0.66 5.41 17.08
C GLN A 211 -0.81 5.28 17.53
N HIS A 212 -1.74 5.08 16.59
CA HIS A 212 -3.15 4.89 16.93
C HIS A 212 -3.38 3.56 17.66
N LYS A 213 -2.78 2.46 17.22
CA LYS A 213 -2.86 1.17 17.93
C LYS A 213 -2.29 1.28 19.35
N LYS A 214 -1.14 1.93 19.54
CA LYS A 214 -0.54 2.16 20.88
C LYS A 214 -1.44 3.02 21.77
N ARG A 215 -2.06 4.08 21.24
CA ARG A 215 -2.98 4.96 22.00
C ARG A 215 -4.29 4.27 22.40
N PHE A 216 -4.78 3.32 21.59
CA PHE A 216 -5.98 2.53 21.94
C PHE A 216 -5.75 1.60 23.14
N PHE A 217 -4.55 1.03 23.31
CA PHE A 217 -4.24 0.16 24.46
C PHE A 217 -4.05 0.93 25.77
N VAL A 218 -3.51 2.17 25.73
CA VAL A 218 -3.38 3.02 26.92
C VAL A 218 -4.76 3.39 27.50
N ARG A 219 -5.79 3.50 26.66
CA ARG A 219 -7.14 3.91 27.08
C ARG A 219 -8.03 2.76 27.60
N MET A 220 -7.68 1.50 27.34
CA MET A 220 -8.41 0.33 27.89
C MET A 220 -7.79 -0.25 29.17
N PHE A 221 -6.53 0.09 29.50
CA PHE A 221 -5.85 -0.44 30.70
C PHE A 221 -5.28 0.65 31.63
N GLY A 222 -5.57 1.93 31.38
CA GLY A 222 -5.23 3.02 32.30
C GLY A 222 -6.26 3.14 33.41
N ARG A 223 -5.97 2.51 34.55
CA ARG A 223 -6.50 2.91 35.87
C ARG A 223 -5.56 3.95 36.48
#